data_AF-A0A926Z815-F1
#
_entry.id   AF-A0A926Z815-F1
#
_cell.length_a   1.000
_cell.length_b   1.000
_cell.length_c   1.000
_cell.angle_alpha   90.00
_cell.angle_beta   90.00
_cell.angle_gamma   90.00
#
_symmetry.space_group_name_H-M   'P 1'
#
loop_
_entity.id
_entity.type
_entity.pdbx_description
1 polymer ?
#
loop_
_entity_poly.entity_id
_entity_poly.type
_entity_poly.pdbx_seq_one_letter_code
_entity_poly.pdbx_strand_id
1 'polypeptide(L)'
;MITCPNCNHNNPEGAINCEACFTPLPIINSNIHSITQTIQCPNCNGTVLASARFCGHCGFNLITSGEENLNAPLEIVGANAMSNINSSVSNEPESESNISSEVPTSPNLGEPAALELVTPLTIGGGDYAKTQFQQFSATLIHVQTNLKIEIPAHLPVIHIGKPNNVIPPDIDVSGFPDSDIVSRIHADIRIEAGEFYFEDTGSSNGTYINNLPLPAGNRHKLRVGDRISLGKGDKVSFIFQLA
;
A
#
# COMPACT_ATOMS: atom_id res chain seq x y z
N MET A 1 18.34 -28.97 15.17
CA MET A 1 18.92 -27.91 14.31
C MET A 1 18.08 -27.77 13.06
N ILE A 2 17.85 -26.56 12.55
CA ILE A 2 17.02 -26.33 11.36
C ILE A 2 17.87 -25.76 10.22
N THR A 3 17.77 -26.36 9.03
CA THR A 3 18.47 -25.90 7.84
C THR A 3 17.60 -24.89 7.09
N CYS A 4 18.16 -23.71 6.81
CA CYS A 4 17.47 -22.67 6.06
C CYS A 4 17.21 -23.15 4.62
N PRO A 5 15.95 -23.16 4.14
CA PRO A 5 15.64 -23.62 2.78
C PRO A 5 16.13 -22.65 1.68
N ASN A 6 16.52 -21.43 2.05
CA ASN A 6 16.95 -20.41 1.10
C ASN A 6 18.48 -20.39 0.88
N CYS A 7 19.27 -20.45 1.95
CA CYS A 7 20.74 -20.37 1.86
C CYS A 7 21.47 -21.63 2.35
N ASN A 8 20.72 -22.65 2.76
CA ASN A 8 21.24 -23.91 3.30
C ASN A 8 22.10 -23.77 4.58
N HIS A 9 22.08 -22.60 5.23
CA HIS A 9 22.72 -22.36 6.51
C HIS A 9 22.00 -23.08 7.65
N ASN A 10 22.75 -23.66 8.58
CA ASN A 10 22.21 -24.35 9.75
C ASN A 10 22.01 -23.37 10.89
N ASN A 11 20.80 -23.33 11.43
CA ASN A 11 20.41 -22.44 12.51
C ASN A 11 20.05 -23.26 13.77
N PRO A 12 20.23 -22.67 14.97
CA PRO A 12 19.83 -23.31 16.21
C PRO A 12 18.31 -23.58 16.26
N GLU A 13 17.89 -24.54 17.09
CA GLU A 13 16.46 -24.81 17.28
C GLU A 13 15.77 -23.63 17.97
N GLY A 14 14.55 -23.31 17.53
CA GLY A 14 13.83 -22.13 18.00
C GLY A 14 14.22 -20.82 17.28
N ALA A 15 15.21 -20.83 16.38
CA ALA A 15 15.49 -19.69 15.53
C ALA A 15 14.26 -19.36 14.66
N ILE A 16 13.76 -18.13 14.78
CA ILE A 16 12.60 -17.64 14.03
C ILE A 16 13.04 -17.15 12.64
N ASN A 17 14.30 -16.73 12.51
CA ASN A 17 14.94 -16.21 11.32
C ASN A 17 16.34 -16.84 11.15
N CYS A 18 16.79 -16.93 9.90
CA CYS A 18 18.11 -17.42 9.55
C CYS A 18 19.19 -16.38 9.88
N GLU A 19 20.24 -16.75 10.60
CA GLU A 19 21.33 -15.84 10.96
C GLU A 19 22.20 -15.40 9.78
N ALA A 20 22.21 -16.20 8.69
CA ALA A 20 23.03 -15.91 7.51
C ALA A 20 22.33 -15.07 6.44
N CYS A 21 21.01 -15.22 6.29
CA CYS A 21 20.25 -14.57 5.22
C CYS A 21 18.92 -13.96 5.67
N PHE A 22 18.65 -13.94 6.97
CA PHE A 22 17.46 -13.37 7.60
C PHE A 22 16.12 -13.94 7.13
N THR A 23 16.14 -15.03 6.36
CA THR A 23 14.92 -15.72 5.90
C THR A 23 14.18 -16.33 7.09
N PRO A 24 12.85 -16.13 7.22
CA PRO A 24 12.06 -16.76 8.27
C PRO A 24 12.17 -18.28 8.21
N LEU A 25 12.42 -18.91 9.36
CA LEU A 25 12.55 -20.36 9.47
C LEU A 25 11.21 -20.97 9.91
N PRO A 26 10.83 -22.16 9.39
CA PRO A 26 9.59 -22.80 9.81
C PRO A 26 9.66 -23.20 11.29
N ILE A 27 8.70 -22.71 12.07
CA ILE A 27 8.59 -23.02 13.50
C ILE A 27 8.06 -24.43 13.65
N ILE A 28 8.96 -25.39 13.85
CA ILE A 28 8.60 -26.79 14.14
C ILE A 28 8.41 -26.89 15.66
N ASN A 29 7.23 -26.51 16.16
CA ASN A 29 6.88 -26.79 17.55
C ASN A 29 6.63 -28.30 17.68
N SER A 30 7.58 -29.01 18.28
CA SER A 30 7.59 -30.47 18.44
C SER A 30 6.52 -31.04 19.39
N ASN A 31 5.49 -30.26 19.74
CA ASN A 31 4.43 -30.67 20.68
C ASN A 31 3.00 -30.32 20.21
N ILE A 32 2.68 -30.37 18.91
CA ILE A 32 1.28 -30.35 18.48
C ILE A 32 1.02 -31.54 17.55
N HIS A 33 0.49 -32.61 18.16
CA HIS A 33 -0.25 -33.63 17.43
C HIS A 33 -1.47 -32.95 16.79
N SER A 34 -1.46 -32.90 15.46
CA SER A 34 -2.61 -32.86 14.54
C SER A 34 -3.98 -32.51 15.15
N ILE A 35 -4.22 -31.23 15.41
CA ILE A 35 -5.57 -30.66 15.51
C ILE A 35 -5.71 -29.61 14.42
N THR A 36 -6.47 -29.93 13.37
CA THR A 36 -6.91 -29.00 12.33
C THR A 36 -7.97 -28.06 12.90
N GLN A 37 -7.59 -27.23 13.86
CA GLN A 37 -8.49 -26.22 14.40
C GLN A 37 -8.44 -25.00 13.49
N THR A 38 -9.61 -24.60 12.99
CA THR A 38 -9.78 -23.44 12.13
C THR A 38 -10.50 -22.32 12.88
N ILE A 39 -10.09 -21.09 12.63
CA ILE A 39 -10.74 -19.86 13.11
C ILE A 39 -11.28 -19.08 11.92
N GLN A 40 -12.23 -18.19 12.17
CA GLN A 40 -12.70 -17.22 11.18
C GLN A 40 -11.80 -15.99 11.23
N CYS A 41 -11.27 -15.58 10.08
CA CYS A 41 -10.51 -14.34 9.99
C CYS A 41 -11.43 -13.15 10.34
N PRO A 42 -11.06 -12.29 11.30
CA PRO A 42 -11.91 -11.16 11.71
C PRO A 42 -12.04 -10.07 10.63
N ASN A 43 -11.14 -10.07 9.65
CA ASN A 43 -11.14 -9.07 8.58
C ASN A 43 -11.98 -9.47 7.36
N CYS A 44 -12.06 -10.76 7.04
CA CYS A 44 -12.69 -11.21 5.80
C CYS A 44 -13.60 -12.45 5.96
N ASN A 45 -13.77 -12.94 7.18
CA ASN A 45 -14.56 -14.13 7.51
C ASN A 45 -14.14 -15.38 6.69
N GLY A 46 -12.90 -15.41 6.21
CA GLY A 46 -12.31 -16.58 5.60
C GLY A 46 -11.86 -17.57 6.67
N THR A 47 -12.15 -18.85 6.47
CA THR A 47 -11.69 -19.93 7.35
C THR A 47 -10.17 -20.09 7.22
N VAL A 48 -9.46 -19.99 8.34
CA VAL A 48 -7.99 -20.06 8.40
C VAL A 48 -7.56 -20.97 9.53
N LEU A 49 -6.36 -21.55 9.46
CA LEU A 49 -5.83 -22.37 10.57
C LEU A 49 -5.59 -21.49 11.79
N ALA A 50 -5.91 -22.00 12.99
CA ALA A 50 -5.67 -21.29 14.25
C ALA A 50 -4.18 -20.99 14.49
N SER A 51 -3.28 -21.79 13.91
CA SER A 51 -1.83 -21.58 13.93
C SER A 51 -1.32 -20.70 12.78
N ALA A 52 -2.18 -20.21 11.89
CA ALA A 52 -1.76 -19.38 10.77
C ALA A 52 -1.40 -17.98 11.29
N ARG A 53 -0.22 -17.50 10.89
CA ARG A 53 0.25 -16.13 11.18
C ARG A 53 -0.47 -15.08 10.32
N PHE A 54 -0.94 -15.49 9.14
CA PHE A 54 -1.60 -14.64 8.17
C PHE A 54 -2.78 -15.36 7.55
N CYS A 55 -3.83 -14.62 7.21
CA CYS A 55 -4.99 -15.15 6.51
C CYS A 55 -4.65 -15.40 5.04
N GLY A 56 -4.69 -16.66 4.59
CA GLY A 56 -4.44 -17.02 3.20
C GLY A 56 -5.48 -16.52 2.19
N HIS A 57 -6.61 -15.96 2.65
CA HIS A 57 -7.66 -15.41 1.79
C HIS A 57 -7.57 -13.88 1.62
N CYS A 58 -7.11 -13.15 2.63
CA CYS A 58 -7.12 -11.68 2.62
C CYS A 58 -5.86 -11.01 3.17
N GLY A 59 -4.83 -11.78 3.53
CA GLY A 59 -3.54 -11.25 3.99
C GLY A 59 -3.52 -10.67 5.41
N PHE A 60 -4.65 -10.67 6.13
CA PHE A 60 -4.75 -10.13 7.49
C PHE A 60 -3.82 -10.89 8.47
N ASN A 61 -3.07 -10.16 9.29
CA ASN A 61 -2.16 -10.72 10.28
C ASN A 61 -2.97 -11.21 11.50
N LEU A 62 -2.90 -12.51 11.80
CA LEU A 62 -3.71 -13.18 12.83
C LEU A 62 -3.01 -13.23 14.20
N ILE A 63 -1.76 -12.77 14.28
CA ILE A 63 -0.94 -12.84 15.50
C ILE A 63 -1.35 -11.77 16.52
N THR A 64 -2.07 -10.73 16.09
CA THR A 64 -2.54 -9.65 16.96
C THR A 64 -3.69 -10.04 17.90
N SER A 65 -4.10 -11.31 17.92
CA SER A 65 -5.18 -11.83 18.78
C SER A 65 -4.77 -13.04 19.63
N GLY A 66 -3.46 -13.22 19.89
CA GLY A 66 -2.92 -14.39 20.60
C GLY A 66 -2.31 -14.16 21.98
N GLU A 67 -2.32 -12.94 22.52
CA GLU A 67 -1.76 -12.65 23.85
C GLU A 67 -2.67 -11.74 24.68
N GLU A 68 -3.80 -12.26 25.15
CA GLU A 68 -4.42 -11.75 26.37
C GLU A 68 -4.84 -12.92 27.29
N ASN A 69 -4.16 -12.99 28.43
CA ASN A 69 -4.59 -13.58 29.71
C ASN A 69 -4.96 -15.08 29.77
N LEU A 70 -3.93 -15.92 29.94
CA LEU A 70 -4.05 -17.13 30.76
C LEU A 70 -3.96 -16.75 32.25
N ASN A 71 -5.04 -16.24 32.82
CA ASN A 71 -5.32 -16.32 34.26
C ASN A 71 -6.76 -15.84 34.55
N ALA A 72 -7.74 -16.75 34.40
CA ALA A 72 -9.01 -16.65 35.12
C ALA A 72 -9.60 -18.07 35.32
N PRO A 73 -10.18 -18.38 36.50
CA PRO A 73 -10.62 -19.74 36.82
C PRO A 73 -11.96 -20.08 36.15
N LEU A 74 -12.14 -21.37 35.91
CA LEU A 74 -13.36 -22.01 35.42
C LEU A 74 -14.58 -21.70 36.31
N GLU A 75 -15.67 -21.22 35.71
CA GLU A 75 -17.01 -21.39 36.27
C GLU A 75 -17.96 -22.02 35.23
N ILE A 76 -18.57 -23.12 35.66
CA ILE A 76 -19.57 -23.93 34.96
C ILE A 76 -20.94 -23.59 35.55
N VAL A 77 -21.83 -22.93 34.81
CA VAL A 77 -23.31 -23.03 34.85
C VAL A 77 -23.78 -22.36 33.54
N GLY A 78 -24.63 -22.87 32.65
CA GLY A 78 -25.79 -23.74 32.75
C GLY A 78 -26.93 -23.03 32.00
N ALA A 79 -27.39 -23.66 30.91
CA ALA A 79 -28.55 -23.40 30.05
C ALA A 79 -29.50 -22.21 30.33
N ASN A 80 -29.87 -21.47 29.28
CA ASN A 80 -31.26 -21.45 28.78
C ASN A 80 -31.39 -20.76 27.42
N ALA A 81 -32.21 -21.38 26.57
CA ALA A 81 -32.64 -20.90 25.27
C ALA A 81 -33.65 -19.75 25.39
N MET A 82 -33.70 -18.84 24.42
CA MET A 82 -34.93 -18.59 23.66
C MET A 82 -34.64 -17.80 22.38
N SER A 83 -35.18 -18.33 21.28
CA SER A 83 -35.35 -17.69 20.00
C SER A 83 -36.21 -16.42 20.11
N ASN A 84 -35.93 -15.41 19.28
CA ASN A 84 -37.02 -14.70 18.63
C ASN A 84 -36.58 -14.01 17.32
N ILE A 85 -37.34 -14.33 16.28
CA ILE A 85 -37.34 -13.71 14.96
C ILE A 85 -38.37 -12.58 15.00
N ASN A 86 -38.03 -11.39 14.48
CA ASN A 86 -38.90 -10.70 13.52
C ASN A 86 -38.23 -9.49 12.85
N SER A 87 -38.23 -9.61 11.53
CA SER A 87 -38.24 -8.63 10.44
C SER A 87 -38.89 -7.28 10.74
N SER A 88 -38.39 -6.19 10.13
CA SER A 88 -38.99 -5.58 8.92
C SER A 88 -38.57 -4.10 8.69
N VAL A 89 -38.39 -3.79 7.39
CA VAL A 89 -38.69 -2.53 6.67
C VAL A 89 -37.74 -1.34 6.91
N SER A 90 -36.83 -1.08 5.96
CA SER A 90 -36.94 -0.18 4.78
C SER A 90 -36.94 1.30 5.15
N ASN A 91 -35.86 2.01 4.80
CA ASN A 91 -35.86 3.45 4.57
C ASN A 91 -35.23 3.71 3.20
N GLU A 92 -36.05 4.24 2.29
CA GLU A 92 -35.66 4.99 1.09
C GLU A 92 -34.87 6.26 1.48
N PRO A 93 -34.16 6.86 0.51
CA PRO A 93 -34.58 8.23 0.20
C PRO A 93 -34.65 8.56 -1.30
N GLU A 94 -35.76 9.21 -1.62
CA GLU A 94 -35.93 10.43 -2.43
C GLU A 94 -35.58 10.43 -3.92
N SER A 95 -36.64 10.66 -4.69
CA SER A 95 -36.69 10.95 -6.11
C SER A 95 -36.99 12.44 -6.38
N GLU A 96 -36.48 12.91 -7.52
CA GLU A 96 -36.93 14.07 -8.30
C GLU A 96 -36.63 15.48 -7.74
N SER A 97 -36.45 16.55 -8.51
CA SER A 97 -36.04 16.88 -9.89
C SER A 97 -36.07 18.44 -9.96
N ASN A 98 -35.74 19.03 -11.12
CA ASN A 98 -35.93 20.45 -11.51
C ASN A 98 -34.90 21.49 -11.04
N ILE A 99 -34.56 22.56 -11.79
CA ILE A 99 -34.60 22.98 -13.21
C ILE A 99 -33.88 24.34 -13.24
N SER A 100 -33.24 24.66 -14.38
CA SER A 100 -32.90 25.99 -14.93
C SER A 100 -31.99 26.99 -14.19
N SER A 101 -30.96 27.38 -14.95
CA SER A 101 -30.71 28.72 -15.48
C SER A 101 -30.76 29.91 -14.53
N GLU A 102 -29.61 30.60 -14.39
CA GLU A 102 -29.50 32.01 -14.77
C GLU A 102 -28.03 32.49 -14.77
N VAL A 103 -27.64 33.13 -15.86
CA VAL A 103 -26.44 33.98 -15.99
C VAL A 103 -26.81 35.36 -15.46
N PRO A 104 -25.91 36.03 -14.72
CA PRO A 104 -25.63 37.43 -15.06
C PRO A 104 -24.11 37.73 -14.99
N THR A 105 -23.51 38.22 -16.07
CA THR A 105 -23.30 39.66 -16.41
C THR A 105 -22.22 40.34 -15.56
N SER A 106 -21.09 40.61 -16.20
CA SER A 106 -20.07 41.57 -15.75
C SER A 106 -20.66 42.96 -15.52
N PRO A 107 -20.00 43.78 -14.68
CA PRO A 107 -19.61 45.09 -15.19
C PRO A 107 -18.14 45.41 -14.95
N ASN A 108 -17.67 46.27 -15.83
CA ASN A 108 -16.31 46.76 -16.04
C ASN A 108 -16.03 48.02 -15.19
N LEU A 109 -14.75 48.38 -15.16
CA LEU A 109 -14.12 49.70 -14.92
C LEU A 109 -13.72 50.07 -13.49
N GLY A 110 -12.41 50.25 -13.33
CA GLY A 110 -11.80 50.95 -12.20
C GLY A 110 -10.26 50.89 -12.24
N GLU A 111 -9.64 51.59 -13.19
CA GLU A 111 -8.24 52.02 -13.12
C GLU A 111 -8.07 52.96 -11.91
N PRO A 112 -6.92 52.97 -11.23
CA PRO A 112 -6.04 54.12 -11.45
C PRO A 112 -4.53 53.82 -11.37
N ALA A 113 -3.82 54.56 -12.22
CA ALA A 113 -2.60 55.30 -11.94
C ALA A 113 -1.32 54.55 -11.54
N ALA A 114 -0.42 54.54 -12.51
CA ALA A 114 1.03 54.51 -12.44
C ALA A 114 1.65 55.01 -11.11
N LEU A 115 2.52 54.18 -10.55
CA LEU A 115 3.58 54.59 -9.64
C LEU A 115 4.90 53.94 -10.08
N GLU A 116 5.95 54.70 -9.83
CA GLU A 116 7.13 54.84 -10.67
C GLU A 116 8.19 53.74 -10.55
N LEU A 117 8.94 53.63 -11.64
CA LEU A 117 10.08 52.76 -11.85
C LEU A 117 11.27 53.22 -10.98
N VAL A 118 11.65 52.43 -9.98
CA VAL A 118 12.95 52.56 -9.31
C VAL A 118 13.88 51.43 -9.75
N THR A 119 14.92 51.81 -10.49
CA THR A 119 16.05 50.96 -10.86
C THR A 119 16.95 50.72 -9.65
N PRO A 120 17.30 49.48 -9.31
CA PRO A 120 18.39 49.22 -8.39
C PRO A 120 19.73 49.39 -9.11
N LEU A 121 20.61 50.15 -8.47
CA LEU A 121 22.00 50.37 -8.85
C LEU A 121 22.78 49.05 -8.96
N THR A 122 23.52 48.94 -10.05
CA THR A 122 24.55 47.94 -10.29
C THR A 122 25.69 48.09 -9.29
N ILE A 123 25.90 47.09 -8.43
CA ILE A 123 27.16 46.85 -7.72
C ILE A 123 27.53 45.40 -8.01
N GLY A 124 28.74 45.22 -8.54
CA GLY A 124 29.16 43.98 -9.17
C GLY A 124 29.58 42.84 -8.23
N GLY A 125 29.92 41.73 -8.88
CA GLY A 125 30.89 40.77 -8.37
C GLY A 125 30.35 39.77 -7.35
N GLY A 126 29.56 38.82 -7.84
CA GLY A 126 29.24 37.61 -7.10
C GLY A 126 28.46 36.68 -8.00
N ASP A 127 29.15 35.73 -8.62
CA ASP A 127 28.55 34.54 -9.24
C ASP A 127 27.83 33.74 -8.14
N TYR A 128 26.65 34.20 -7.75
CA TYR A 128 25.67 33.35 -7.10
C TYR A 128 25.15 32.44 -8.19
N ALA A 129 25.88 31.33 -8.41
CA ALA A 129 25.35 30.20 -9.13
C ALA A 129 23.95 29.95 -8.57
N LYS A 130 22.93 30.18 -9.40
CA LYS A 130 21.58 29.70 -9.14
C LYS A 130 21.73 28.22 -8.84
N THR A 131 21.62 27.81 -7.59
CA THR A 131 21.38 26.41 -7.26
C THR A 131 19.95 26.14 -7.70
N GLN A 132 19.76 25.95 -9.01
CA GLN A 132 18.55 25.36 -9.54
C GLN A 132 18.50 23.97 -8.94
N PHE A 133 17.62 23.79 -7.96
CA PHE A 133 17.17 22.47 -7.56
C PHE A 133 16.69 21.78 -8.84
N GLN A 134 17.52 20.89 -9.37
CA GLN A 134 17.17 20.09 -10.52
C GLN A 134 16.15 19.07 -9.99
N GLN A 135 14.89 19.47 -10.05
CA GLN A 135 13.77 18.70 -9.58
C GLN A 135 13.57 17.59 -10.61
N PHE A 136 14.20 16.44 -10.37
CA PHE A 136 14.06 15.28 -11.24
C PHE A 136 12.61 14.80 -11.16
N SER A 137 11.85 15.03 -12.23
CA SER A 137 10.52 14.46 -12.41
C SER A 137 10.64 12.98 -12.73
N ALA A 138 9.79 12.14 -12.14
CA ALA A 138 9.75 10.71 -12.42
C ALA A 138 8.34 10.29 -12.81
N THR A 139 8.24 9.26 -13.64
CA THR A 139 6.99 8.80 -14.24
C THR A 139 6.93 7.29 -14.23
N LEU A 140 5.74 6.75 -13.99
CA LEU A 140 5.40 5.35 -14.22
C LEU A 140 4.57 5.24 -15.50
N ILE A 141 5.03 4.42 -16.44
CA ILE A 141 4.32 4.17 -17.70
C ILE A 141 3.69 2.79 -17.63
N HIS A 142 2.37 2.72 -17.60
CA HIS A 142 1.66 1.44 -17.62
C HIS A 142 1.88 0.73 -18.96
N VAL A 143 2.36 -0.51 -18.94
CA VAL A 143 2.84 -1.21 -20.14
C VAL A 143 1.70 -1.53 -21.11
N GLN A 144 0.54 -1.93 -20.59
CA GLN A 144 -0.58 -2.41 -21.39
C GLN A 144 -1.34 -1.26 -22.07
N THR A 145 -1.37 -0.08 -21.45
CA THR A 145 -2.16 1.08 -21.92
C THR A 145 -1.32 2.27 -22.37
N ASN A 146 -0.01 2.26 -22.12
CA ASN A 146 0.91 3.40 -22.29
C ASN A 146 0.50 4.67 -21.53
N LEU A 147 -0.40 4.56 -20.55
CA LEU A 147 -0.79 5.67 -19.71
C LEU A 147 0.37 6.04 -18.79
N LYS A 148 0.67 7.35 -18.72
CA LYS A 148 1.76 7.89 -17.92
C LYS A 148 1.21 8.49 -16.63
N ILE A 149 1.79 8.10 -15.50
CA ILE A 149 1.48 8.65 -14.18
C ILE A 149 2.72 9.34 -13.66
N GLU A 150 2.62 10.62 -13.33
CA GLU A 150 3.71 11.36 -12.69
C GLU A 150 3.79 10.96 -11.21
N ILE A 151 5.01 10.70 -10.74
CA ILE A 151 5.25 10.42 -9.33
C ILE A 151 5.30 11.77 -8.59
N PRO A 152 4.44 11.99 -7.58
CA PRO A 152 4.41 13.25 -6.84
C PRO A 152 5.67 13.41 -5.97
N ALA A 153 6.70 14.03 -6.55
CA ALA A 153 8.03 14.16 -5.92
C ALA A 153 8.08 15.05 -4.66
N HIS A 154 6.96 15.71 -4.31
CA HIS A 154 6.83 16.50 -3.09
C HIS A 154 6.52 15.64 -1.85
N LEU A 155 6.13 14.38 -2.04
CA LEU A 155 5.84 13.45 -0.97
C LEU A 155 7.06 12.56 -0.69
N PRO A 156 7.46 12.37 0.59
CA PRO A 156 8.56 11.46 0.92
C PRO A 156 8.19 9.99 0.73
N VAL A 157 6.90 9.67 0.81
CA VAL A 157 6.32 8.34 0.62
C VAL A 157 5.08 8.51 -0.24
N ILE A 158 4.98 7.72 -1.30
CA ILE A 158 3.88 7.68 -2.26
C ILE A 158 3.24 6.31 -2.17
N HIS A 159 1.98 6.26 -1.76
CA HIS A 159 1.22 5.02 -1.60
C HIS A 159 0.59 4.59 -2.92
N ILE A 160 0.79 3.32 -3.29
CA ILE A 160 0.27 2.71 -4.52
C ILE A 160 -0.71 1.61 -4.17
N GLY A 161 -1.87 1.66 -4.80
CA GLY A 161 -2.87 0.61 -4.64
C GLY A 161 -4.26 1.05 -5.10
N LYS A 162 -5.27 0.35 -4.61
CA LYS A 162 -6.69 0.67 -4.87
C LYS A 162 -7.28 1.56 -3.75
N PRO A 163 -8.35 2.32 -4.04
CA PRO A 163 -8.96 3.22 -3.07
C PRO A 163 -9.42 2.48 -1.82
N ASN A 164 -9.21 3.12 -0.66
CA ASN A 164 -9.62 2.60 0.63
C ASN A 164 -9.86 3.75 1.61
N ASN A 165 -10.49 3.43 2.75
CA ASN A 165 -10.94 4.43 3.73
C ASN A 165 -9.93 4.67 4.87
N VAL A 166 -8.75 4.04 4.83
CA VAL A 166 -7.75 4.11 5.90
C VAL A 166 -6.60 5.02 5.48
N ILE A 167 -5.95 4.69 4.37
CA ILE A 167 -4.89 5.49 3.75
C ILE A 167 -5.17 5.49 2.23
N PRO A 168 -5.79 6.55 1.70
CA PRO A 168 -6.01 6.68 0.26
C PRO A 168 -4.68 6.57 -0.49
N PRO A 169 -4.62 5.83 -1.61
CA PRO A 169 -3.41 5.77 -2.40
C PRO A 169 -3.17 7.10 -3.12
N ASP A 170 -1.91 7.53 -3.18
CA ASP A 170 -1.49 8.67 -3.99
C ASP A 170 -1.53 8.32 -5.48
N ILE A 171 -1.25 7.05 -5.81
CA ILE A 171 -1.40 6.48 -7.15
C ILE A 171 -2.49 5.40 -7.11
N ASP A 172 -3.67 5.77 -7.58
CA ASP A 172 -4.78 4.84 -7.75
C ASP A 172 -4.60 3.97 -9.00
N VAL A 173 -4.58 2.66 -8.80
CA VAL A 173 -4.45 1.65 -9.87
C VAL A 173 -5.79 1.03 -10.30
N SER A 174 -6.91 1.44 -9.71
CA SER A 174 -8.23 0.84 -9.95
C SER A 174 -8.70 0.96 -11.41
N GLY A 175 -8.29 2.03 -12.10
CA GLY A 175 -8.64 2.30 -13.49
C GLY A 175 -7.86 1.48 -14.54
N PHE A 176 -6.91 0.64 -14.13
CA PHE A 176 -6.13 -0.20 -15.05
C PHE A 176 -6.78 -1.57 -15.29
N PRO A 177 -6.55 -2.19 -16.45
CA PRO A 177 -6.97 -3.57 -16.69
C PRO A 177 -6.35 -4.52 -15.66
N ASP A 178 -7.08 -5.58 -15.29
CA ASP A 178 -6.66 -6.60 -14.32
C ASP A 178 -6.32 -6.08 -12.91
N SER A 179 -6.73 -4.85 -12.54
CA SER A 179 -6.44 -4.24 -11.23
C SER A 179 -7.01 -5.01 -10.01
N ASP A 180 -7.88 -5.99 -10.23
CA ASP A 180 -8.39 -6.89 -9.20
C ASP A 180 -7.28 -7.62 -8.44
N ILE A 181 -6.16 -7.92 -9.09
CA ILE A 181 -5.01 -8.58 -8.46
C ILE A 181 -4.18 -7.64 -7.58
N VAL A 182 -4.38 -6.33 -7.71
CA VAL A 182 -3.63 -5.34 -6.93
C VAL A 182 -4.33 -5.12 -5.59
N SER A 183 -3.54 -4.96 -4.53
CA SER A 183 -4.05 -4.75 -3.18
C SER A 183 -4.47 -3.28 -2.99
N ARG A 184 -5.31 -3.00 -1.99
CA ARG A 184 -5.66 -1.61 -1.64
C ARG A 184 -4.45 -0.82 -1.12
N ILE A 185 -3.65 -1.47 -0.28
CA ILE A 185 -2.32 -1.04 0.14
C ILE A 185 -1.38 -2.09 -0.43
N HIS A 186 -0.62 -1.75 -1.48
CA HIS A 186 0.17 -2.74 -2.21
C HIS A 186 1.66 -2.46 -2.14
N ALA A 187 2.05 -1.22 -2.40
CA ALA A 187 3.45 -0.83 -2.39
C ALA A 187 3.60 0.67 -2.14
N ASP A 188 4.79 1.06 -1.73
CA ASP A 188 5.18 2.45 -1.55
C ASP A 188 6.37 2.79 -2.44
N ILE A 189 6.41 4.02 -2.94
CA ILE A 189 7.63 4.64 -3.47
C ILE A 189 8.14 5.62 -2.42
N ARG A 190 9.37 5.42 -1.96
CA ARG A 190 10.06 6.33 -1.04
C ARG A 190 11.06 7.19 -1.80
N ILE A 191 11.08 8.47 -1.48
CA ILE A 191 12.02 9.43 -2.04
C ILE A 191 13.01 9.82 -0.95
N GLU A 192 14.25 9.36 -1.10
CA GLU A 192 15.33 9.58 -0.12
C GLU A 192 16.56 10.12 -0.87
N ALA A 193 17.06 11.28 -0.47
CA ALA A 193 18.23 11.93 -1.08
C ALA A 193 18.18 12.09 -2.62
N GLY A 194 16.98 12.28 -3.19
CA GLY A 194 16.78 12.41 -4.64
C GLY A 194 16.75 11.08 -5.39
N GLU A 195 16.74 9.96 -4.68
CA GLU A 195 16.64 8.61 -5.23
C GLU A 195 15.28 8.01 -4.91
N PHE A 196 14.78 7.18 -5.83
CA PHE A 196 13.49 6.51 -5.71
C PHE A 196 13.70 5.05 -5.29
N TYR A 197 13.01 4.64 -4.25
CA TYR A 197 13.01 3.26 -3.75
C TYR A 197 11.60 2.71 -3.81
N PHE A 198 11.43 1.51 -4.37
CA PHE A 198 10.17 0.79 -4.38
C PHE A 198 10.16 -0.25 -3.26
N GLU A 199 9.07 -0.32 -2.51
CA GLU A 199 8.90 -1.24 -1.38
C GLU A 199 7.51 -1.88 -1.45
N ASP A 200 7.46 -3.22 -1.39
CA ASP A 200 6.19 -3.95 -1.25
C ASP A 200 5.74 -3.92 0.22
N THR A 201 4.53 -3.43 0.49
CA THR A 201 4.01 -3.24 1.85
C THR A 201 3.27 -4.46 2.41
N GLY A 202 3.44 -5.63 1.79
CA GLY A 202 2.76 -6.87 2.18
C GLY A 202 1.58 -7.20 1.28
N SER A 203 1.73 -6.92 -0.02
CA SER A 203 0.72 -7.21 -1.02
C SER A 203 0.33 -8.69 -1.09
N SER A 204 -0.93 -8.96 -1.43
CA SER A 204 -1.45 -10.34 -1.47
C SER A 204 -0.87 -11.18 -2.60
N ASN A 205 -0.58 -10.55 -3.74
CA ASN A 205 -0.08 -11.22 -4.95
C ASN A 205 1.42 -10.96 -5.22
N GLY A 206 2.09 -10.24 -4.33
CA GLY A 206 3.50 -9.89 -4.42
C GLY A 206 3.81 -8.82 -5.46
N THR A 207 4.94 -8.16 -5.28
CA THR A 207 5.55 -7.25 -6.26
C THR A 207 6.71 -7.94 -6.99
N TYR A 208 6.91 -7.59 -8.26
CA TYR A 208 8.04 -8.06 -9.04
C TYR A 208 8.77 -6.90 -9.70
N ILE A 209 10.10 -6.92 -9.69
CA ILE A 209 10.95 -5.98 -10.41
C ILE A 209 11.74 -6.76 -11.46
N ASN A 210 11.62 -6.37 -12.74
CA ASN A 210 12.26 -7.04 -13.87
C ASN A 210 11.98 -8.56 -13.85
N ASN A 211 10.74 -8.94 -13.57
CA ASN A 211 10.25 -10.32 -13.45
C ASN A 211 10.81 -11.12 -12.26
N LEU A 212 11.61 -10.51 -11.39
CA LEU A 212 12.11 -11.11 -10.15
C LEU A 212 11.24 -10.68 -8.96
N PRO A 213 10.89 -11.59 -8.04
CA PRO A 213 10.07 -11.23 -6.88
C PRO A 213 10.83 -10.26 -5.97
N LEU A 214 10.14 -9.20 -5.54
CA LEU A 214 10.58 -8.31 -4.47
C LEU A 214 9.90 -8.76 -3.17
N PRO A 215 10.64 -9.31 -2.19
CA PRO A 215 10.05 -9.70 -0.92
C PRO A 215 9.45 -8.50 -0.18
N ALA A 216 8.30 -8.67 0.46
CA ALA A 216 7.65 -7.61 1.24
C ALA A 216 8.60 -7.02 2.29
N GLY A 217 8.60 -5.69 2.41
CA GLY A 217 9.48 -4.90 3.27
C GLY A 217 10.90 -4.67 2.72
N ASN A 218 11.31 -5.37 1.65
CA ASN A 218 12.58 -5.05 0.99
C ASN A 218 12.43 -3.85 0.06
N ARG A 219 13.43 -2.97 0.11
CA ARG A 219 13.52 -1.81 -0.77
C ARG A 219 14.37 -2.12 -2.00
N HIS A 220 13.85 -1.80 -3.17
CA HIS A 220 14.59 -1.84 -4.43
C HIS A 220 14.81 -0.42 -4.94
N LYS A 221 16.07 -0.05 -5.18
CA LYS A 221 16.40 1.25 -5.78
C LYS A 221 16.00 1.25 -7.25
N LEU A 222 15.03 2.09 -7.61
CA LEU A 222 14.51 2.20 -8.97
C LEU A 222 15.54 2.81 -9.91
N ARG A 223 15.68 2.18 -11.07
CA ARG A 223 16.48 2.66 -12.19
C ARG A 223 15.59 2.91 -13.39
N VAL A 224 15.98 3.86 -14.23
CA VAL A 224 15.26 4.12 -15.50
C VAL A 224 15.19 2.83 -16.31
N GLY A 225 13.99 2.49 -16.76
CA GLY A 225 13.69 1.26 -17.47
C GLY A 225 13.31 0.07 -16.59
N ASP A 226 13.39 0.20 -15.26
CA ASP A 226 12.93 -0.87 -14.36
C ASP A 226 11.46 -1.14 -14.59
N ARG A 227 11.14 -2.43 -14.72
CA ARG A 227 9.79 -2.92 -14.91
C ARG A 227 9.22 -3.41 -13.60
N ILE A 228 8.17 -2.77 -13.14
CA ILE A 228 7.51 -3.03 -11.87
C ILE A 228 6.18 -3.71 -12.16
N SER A 229 5.98 -4.93 -11.69
CA SER A 229 4.71 -5.65 -11.82
C SER A 229 4.04 -5.75 -10.45
N LEU A 230 2.77 -5.34 -10.38
CA LEU A 230 1.93 -5.44 -9.18
C LEU A 230 1.11 -6.73 -9.30
N GLY A 231 1.56 -7.78 -8.63
CA GLY A 231 1.01 -9.12 -8.75
C GLY A 231 1.72 -9.99 -9.80
N LYS A 232 1.50 -11.30 -9.65
CA LYS A 232 2.09 -12.32 -10.52
C LYS A 232 1.56 -12.23 -11.94
N GLY A 233 2.43 -12.57 -12.90
CA GLY A 233 2.04 -12.71 -14.30
C GLY A 233 1.94 -11.38 -15.04
N ASP A 234 2.41 -10.28 -14.42
CA ASP A 234 2.75 -9.05 -15.14
C ASP A 234 1.55 -8.41 -15.87
N LYS A 235 0.36 -8.66 -15.33
CA LYS A 235 -0.92 -8.15 -15.84
C LYS A 235 -1.09 -6.64 -15.58
N VAL A 236 -0.60 -6.17 -14.44
CA VAL A 236 -0.52 -4.76 -14.09
C VAL A 236 0.95 -4.43 -13.93
N SER A 237 1.55 -3.78 -14.93
CA SER A 237 2.96 -3.43 -14.87
C SER A 237 3.28 -2.06 -15.41
N PHE A 238 4.34 -1.49 -14.85
CA PHE A 238 4.80 -0.14 -15.10
C PHE A 238 6.28 -0.16 -15.46
N ILE A 239 6.69 0.77 -16.31
CA ILE A 239 8.10 1.08 -16.55
C ILE A 239 8.40 2.40 -15.85
N PHE A 240 9.44 2.39 -15.01
CA PHE A 240 9.92 3.60 -14.37
C PHE A 240 10.78 4.42 -15.34
N GLN A 241 10.49 5.72 -15.44
CA GLN A 241 11.23 6.65 -16.27
C GLN A 241 11.50 7.95 -15.50
N LEU A 242 12.67 8.55 -15.72
CA LEU A 242 12.92 9.93 -15.35
C LEU A 242 12.49 10.82 -16.52
N ALA A 243 11.70 11.85 -16.21
CA ALA A 243 11.22 12.85 -17.15
C ALA A 243 12.20 14.03 -17.24
#